data_AF-A0A958GQ12-F1
#
_entry.id   AF-A0A958GQ12-F1
#
_cell.length_a   1.000
_cell.length_b   1.000
_cell.length_c   1.000
_cell.angle_alpha   90.00
_cell.angle_beta   90.00
_cell.angle_gamma   90.00
#
_symmetry.space_group_name_H-M   'P 1'
#
loop_
_entity.id
_entity.type
_entity.pdbx_description
1 polymer ?
#
loop_
_entity_poly.entity_id
_entity_poly.type
_entity_poly.pdbx_seq_one_letter_code
_entity_poly.pdbx_strand_id
1 'polypeptide(L)'
;MKTATVWAVLLAGAGYFVFTTLLSEVSSCDTRESEVREQLALAASCSSDADCTILALSCPYDCETPINRNERSNVIRTIGSYNSSCMSVCPD
;
A
#
# COMPACT_ATOMS: atom_id res chain seq x y z
N MET A 1 19.77 18.88 43.86
CA MET A 1 18.50 18.32 43.36
C MET A 1 18.10 18.89 41.98
N LYS A 2 19.04 19.02 41.01
CA LYS A 2 18.73 19.53 39.65
C LYS A 2 19.11 18.55 38.53
N THR A 3 19.82 17.48 38.87
CA THR A 3 20.32 16.48 37.91
C THR A 3 19.30 15.39 37.62
N ALA A 4 18.43 15.02 38.58
CA ALA A 4 17.43 13.97 38.41
C ALA A 4 16.33 14.32 37.38
N THR A 5 15.99 15.61 37.25
CA THR A 5 14.97 16.08 36.29
C THR A 5 15.46 16.06 34.84
N VAL A 6 16.77 16.19 34.61
CA VAL A 6 17.37 16.18 33.26
C VAL A 6 17.29 14.78 32.63
N TRP A 7 17.56 13.74 33.43
CA TRP A 7 17.49 12.35 32.96
C TRP A 7 16.06 11.90 32.66
N ALA A 8 15.08 12.36 33.45
CA ALA A 8 13.66 12.06 33.20
C ALA A 8 13.16 12.66 31.87
N VAL A 9 13.61 13.86 31.51
CA VAL A 9 13.25 14.52 30.23
C VAL A 9 13.92 13.82 29.04
N LEU A 10 15.17 13.37 29.18
CA LEU A 10 15.88 12.63 28.13
C LEU A 10 15.25 11.25 27.87
N LEU A 11 14.84 10.53 28.92
CA LEU A 11 14.18 9.23 28.78
C LEU A 11 12.76 9.36 28.21
N ALA A 12 12.00 10.39 28.61
CA ALA A 12 10.69 10.68 28.05
C ALA A 12 10.76 11.10 26.57
N GLY A 13 11.77 11.90 26.19
CA GLY A 13 12.00 12.31 24.80
C GLY A 13 12.39 11.15 23.87
N ALA A 14 13.23 10.23 24.34
CA ALA A 14 13.61 9.04 23.58
C ALA A 14 12.42 8.08 23.36
N GLY A 15 11.56 7.90 24.38
CA GLY A 15 10.36 7.07 24.25
C GLY A 15 9.34 7.65 23.26
N TYR A 16 9.17 8.98 23.24
CA TYR A 16 8.27 9.65 22.31
C TYR A 16 8.74 9.55 20.86
N PHE A 17 10.06 9.66 20.62
CA PHE A 17 10.62 9.60 19.27
C PHE A 17 10.45 8.22 18.62
N VAL A 18 10.66 7.14 19.38
CA VAL A 18 10.47 5.75 18.90
C VAL A 18 9.00 5.44 18.61
N PHE A 19 8.07 6.03 19.38
CA PHE A 19 6.64 5.84 19.14
C PHE A 19 6.17 6.54 17.85
N THR A 20 6.71 7.71 17.52
CA THR A 20 6.30 8.43 16.30
C THR A 20 6.76 7.77 15.00
N THR A 21 7.87 7.04 15.00
CA THR A 21 8.37 6.38 13.78
C THR A 21 7.52 5.16 13.40
N LEU A 22 6.93 4.46 14.38
CA LEU A 22 6.14 3.24 14.12
C LEU A 22 4.73 3.52 13.55
N LEU A 23 4.13 4.67 13.87
CA LEU A 23 2.80 5.06 13.39
C LEU A 23 2.79 5.57 11.94
N SER A 24 3.95 5.92 11.38
CA SER A 24 4.05 6.51 10.04
C SER A 24 4.03 5.48 8.91
N GLU A 25 4.30 4.21 9.21
CA GLU A 25 4.36 3.14 8.19
C GLU A 25 2.98 2.56 7.88
N VAL A 26 2.09 2.46 8.88
CA VAL A 26 0.76 1.84 8.71
C VAL A 26 -0.16 2.68 7.81
N SER A 27 -0.14 4.00 7.91
CA SER A 27 -0.96 4.89 7.06
C SER A 27 -0.51 4.93 5.59
N SER A 28 0.72 4.47 5.30
CA SER A 28 1.25 4.45 3.94
C SER A 28 0.60 3.37 3.08
N CYS A 29 0.13 2.28 3.68
CA CYS A 29 -0.42 1.15 2.96
C CYS A 29 -1.87 1.37 2.51
N ASP A 30 -2.73 1.97 3.33
CA ASP A 30 -4.09 2.34 2.92
C ASP A 30 -4.07 3.32 1.73
N THR A 31 -3.17 4.31 1.78
CA THR A 31 -3.01 5.29 0.70
C THR A 31 -2.58 4.62 -0.60
N ARG A 32 -1.63 3.68 -0.53
CA ARG A 32 -1.12 2.96 -1.71
C ARG A 32 -2.11 1.93 -2.24
N GLU A 33 -2.93 1.31 -1.39
CA GLU A 33 -4.02 0.45 -1.84
C GLU A 33 -5.03 1.24 -2.68
N SER A 34 -5.40 2.44 -2.23
CA SER A 34 -6.30 3.32 -2.99
C SER A 34 -5.72 3.67 -4.37
N GLU A 35 -4.41 3.96 -4.45
CA GLU A 35 -3.72 4.25 -5.71
C GLU A 35 -3.76 3.04 -6.67
N VAL A 36 -3.55 1.83 -6.16
CA VAL A 36 -3.66 0.60 -6.95
C VAL A 36 -5.09 0.41 -7.46
N ARG A 37 -6.10 0.64 -6.62
CA ARG A 37 -7.52 0.51 -7.01
C ARG A 37 -7.91 1.52 -8.08
N GLU A 38 -7.42 2.75 -8.00
CA GLU A 38 -7.64 3.77 -9.02
C GLU A 38 -6.98 3.38 -10.36
N GLN A 39 -5.73 2.91 -10.34
CA GLN A 39 -5.04 2.41 -11.54
C GLN A 39 -5.77 1.22 -12.16
N LEU A 40 -6.31 0.30 -11.35
CA LEU A 40 -7.14 -0.81 -11.82
C LEU A 40 -8.43 -0.31 -12.48
N ALA A 41 -9.11 0.67 -11.87
CA ALA A 41 -10.34 1.23 -12.45
C ALA A 41 -10.09 1.94 -13.78
N LEU A 42 -8.97 2.66 -13.91
CA LEU A 42 -8.55 3.29 -15.18
C LEU A 42 -8.23 2.23 -16.24
N ALA A 43 -7.49 1.19 -15.84
CA ALA A 43 -7.12 0.09 -16.72
C ALA A 43 -8.31 -0.81 -17.08
N ALA A 44 -9.39 -0.83 -16.31
CA ALA A 44 -10.61 -1.58 -16.61
C ALA A 44 -11.40 -1.05 -17.81
N SER A 45 -10.98 0.07 -18.41
CA SER A 45 -11.55 0.60 -19.64
C SER A 45 -11.01 -0.12 -20.88
N CYS A 46 -11.82 -1.02 -21.43
CA CYS A 46 -11.55 -1.70 -22.71
C CYS A 46 -12.43 -1.09 -23.81
N SER A 47 -11.82 -0.72 -24.94
CA SER A 47 -12.56 -0.24 -26.13
C SER A 47 -13.23 -1.38 -26.90
N SER A 48 -12.69 -2.59 -26.80
CA SER A 48 -13.24 -3.82 -27.37
C SER A 48 -12.83 -5.04 -26.54
N ASP A 49 -13.56 -6.15 -26.65
CA ASP A 49 -13.22 -7.40 -25.97
C ASP A 49 -11.83 -7.95 -26.38
N ALA A 50 -11.39 -7.64 -27.60
CA ALA A 50 -10.08 -8.07 -28.12
C ALA A 50 -8.91 -7.35 -27.43
N ASP A 51 -9.15 -6.14 -26.93
CA ASP A 51 -8.17 -5.32 -26.20
C ASP A 51 -8.17 -5.61 -24.70
N CYS A 52 -9.13 -6.41 -24.23
CA CYS A 52 -9.28 -6.75 -22.83
C CYS A 52 -8.53 -8.05 -22.49
N THR A 53 -7.97 -8.11 -21.29
CA THR A 53 -7.32 -9.29 -20.74
C THR A 53 -7.72 -9.43 -19.29
N ILE A 54 -7.95 -10.67 -18.84
CA ILE A 54 -8.19 -10.93 -17.42
C ILE A 54 -6.85 -10.89 -16.69
N LEU A 55 -6.79 -10.08 -15.63
CA LEU A 55 -5.70 -10.12 -14.67
C LEU A 55 -6.23 -10.82 -13.41
N ALA A 56 -5.65 -11.97 -13.10
CA ALA A 56 -5.89 -12.65 -11.84
C ALA A 56 -5.09 -11.94 -10.76
N LEU A 57 -5.79 -11.38 -9.78
CA LEU A 57 -5.20 -10.66 -8.66
C LEU A 57 -5.48 -11.41 -7.36
N SER A 58 -4.64 -11.12 -6.37
CA SER A 58 -4.86 -11.56 -5.01
C SER A 58 -5.46 -10.40 -4.21
N CYS A 59 -6.22 -10.71 -3.14
CA CYS A 59 -6.78 -9.70 -2.25
C CYS A 59 -5.73 -8.65 -1.85
N PRO A 60 -6.12 -7.37 -1.68
CA PRO A 60 -7.47 -6.82 -1.61
C PRO A 60 -8.11 -6.43 -2.97
N TYR A 61 -7.52 -6.88 -4.08
CA TYR A 61 -7.99 -6.56 -5.42
C TYR A 61 -8.76 -7.77 -5.97
N ASP A 62 -9.96 -7.55 -6.53
CA ASP A 62 -10.86 -8.60 -7.02
C ASP A 62 -10.13 -9.73 -7.76
N CYS A 63 -10.51 -10.99 -7.49
CA CYS A 63 -9.78 -12.18 -7.94
C CYS A 63 -9.51 -12.21 -9.45
N GLU A 64 -10.42 -11.67 -10.26
CA GLU A 64 -10.28 -11.59 -11.71
C GLU A 64 -10.84 -10.24 -12.19
N THR A 65 -9.96 -9.34 -12.63
CA THR A 65 -10.37 -8.03 -13.16
C THR A 65 -10.07 -7.96 -14.66
N PRO A 66 -11.04 -7.65 -15.52
CA PRO A 66 -10.79 -7.36 -16.92
C PRO A 66 -10.08 -6.00 -17.03
N ILE A 67 -8.94 -5.96 -17.71
CA ILE A 67 -8.16 -4.75 -17.93
C ILE A 67 -7.70 -4.63 -19.38
N ASN A 68 -7.40 -3.43 -19.82
CA ASN A 68 -6.79 -3.15 -21.10
C ASN A 68 -5.41 -3.83 -21.17
N ARG A 69 -5.17 -4.58 -22.26
CA ARG A 69 -3.92 -5.30 -22.50
C ARG A 69 -2.70 -4.38 -22.49
N ASN A 70 -2.86 -3.13 -22.93
CA ASN A 70 -1.77 -2.15 -22.98
C ASN A 70 -1.39 -1.65 -21.57
N GLU A 71 -2.35 -1.61 -20.64
CA GLU A 71 -2.13 -1.14 -19.27
C GLU A 71 -1.63 -2.26 -18.33
N ARG A 72 -1.71 -3.52 -18.75
CA ARG A 72 -1.34 -4.69 -17.94
C ARG A 72 0.03 -4.57 -17.28
N SER A 73 1.06 -4.17 -18.03
CA SER A 73 2.42 -4.06 -17.51
C SER A 73 2.55 -2.97 -16.44
N ASN A 74 1.79 -1.88 -16.59
CA ASN A 74 1.77 -0.79 -15.62
C ASN A 74 1.07 -1.24 -14.32
N VAL A 75 -0.10 -1.86 -14.44
CA VAL A 75 -0.87 -2.40 -13.30
C VAL A 75 -0.05 -3.42 -12.51
N ILE A 76 0.59 -4.40 -13.17
CA ILE A 76 1.42 -5.41 -12.50
C ILE A 76 2.57 -4.76 -11.73
N ARG A 77 3.20 -3.73 -12.29
CA ARG A 77 4.30 -3.02 -11.63
C ARG A 77 3.82 -2.28 -10.38
N THR A 78 2.67 -1.61 -10.44
CA THR A 78 2.08 -0.90 -9.30
C THR A 78 1.72 -1.88 -8.18
N ILE A 79 1.09 -3.01 -8.52
CA ILE A 79 0.72 -4.07 -7.56
C ILE A 79 1.97 -4.72 -6.95
N GLY A 80 3.00 -4.99 -7.76
CA GLY A 80 4.27 -5.52 -7.27
C GLY A 80 4.95 -4.57 -6.27
N SER A 81 4.93 -3.27 -6.54
CA SER A 81 5.42 -2.24 -5.62
C SER A 81 4.65 -2.23 -4.30
N TYR A 82 3.32 -2.32 -4.36
CA TYR A 82 2.47 -2.44 -3.17
C TYR A 82 2.78 -3.71 -2.36
N ASN A 83 2.75 -4.90 -2.99
CA ASN A 83 2.98 -6.17 -2.31
C ASN A 83 4.35 -6.26 -1.65
N SER A 84 5.38 -5.67 -2.27
CA SER A 84 6.74 -5.63 -1.71
C SER A 84 6.87 -4.78 -0.44
N SER A 85 5.97 -3.83 -0.24
CA SER A 85 6.06 -2.84 0.86
C SER A 85 5.00 -3.02 1.92
N CYS A 86 3.82 -3.50 1.55
CA CYS A 86 2.61 -3.46 2.37
C CYS A 86 2.00 -4.84 2.64
N MET A 87 2.65 -5.91 2.16
CA MET A 87 2.31 -7.34 2.32
C MET A 87 0.86 -7.57 2.76
N SER A 88 -0.03 -7.77 1.79
CA SER A 88 -1.46 -7.94 2.07
C SER A 88 -1.69 -9.15 2.98
N VAL A 89 -2.16 -8.89 4.20
CA VAL A 89 -2.78 -9.91 5.05
C VAL A 89 -4.18 -10.12 4.48
N CYS A 90 -4.35 -11.13 3.63
CA CYS A 90 -5.68 -11.61 3.29
C CYS A 90 -6.29 -12.20 4.57
N PRO A 91 -7.45 -11.72 5.06
CA PRO A 91 -8.20 -12.49 6.03
C PRO A 91 -8.60 -13.81 5.36
N ASP A 92 -8.21 -14.94 5.97
CA ASP A 92 -8.60 -16.30 5.55
C ASP A 92 -10.13 -16.47 5.50
#